data_AF-A0A6B0WP89-F1
#
_entry.id   AF-A0A6B0WP89-F1
#
_cell.length_a   1.000
_cell.length_b   1.000
_cell.length_c   1.000
_cell.angle_alpha   90.00
_cell.angle_beta   90.00
_cell.angle_gamma   90.00
#
_symmetry.space_group_name_H-M   'P 1'
#
loop_
_entity.id
_entity.type
_entity.pdbx_description
1 polymer ?
#
loop_
_entity_poly.entity_id
_entity_poly.type
_entity_poly.pdbx_seq_one_letter_code
_entity_poly.pdbx_strand_id
1 'polypeptide(L)' 'EQLAVIFARQKETAEGVISAIGAGIDGTTWQGARADRFRQLWETEFRPNLRALCDALGEHSTFISAELQAGVSALDTV' A
#
# COMPACT_ATOMS: atom_id res chain seq x y z
N GLU A 1 -14.07 1.75 14.28
CA GLU A 1 -12.64 1.36 14.26
C GLU A 1 -12.31 0.29 13.21
N GLN A 2 -13.15 -0.73 13.05
CA GLN A 2 -12.92 -1.86 12.12
C GLN A 2 -12.56 -1.44 10.69
N LEU A 3 -13.16 -0.37 10.15
CA LEU A 3 -12.86 0.08 8.79
C LEU A 3 -11.44 0.65 8.65
N ALA A 4 -10.99 1.49 9.59
CA ALA A 4 -9.62 2.01 9.59
C ALA A 4 -8.57 0.89 9.66
N VAL A 5 -8.86 -0.15 10.46
CA VAL A 5 -8.02 -1.36 10.55
C VAL A 5 -7.98 -2.13 9.23
N ILE A 6 -9.12 -2.22 8.51
CA ILE A 6 -9.15 -2.85 7.18
C ILE A 6 -8.24 -2.10 6.20
N PHE A 7 -8.33 -0.77 6.14
CA PHE A 7 -7.47 0.06 5.29
C PHE A 7 -5.98 -0.13 5.62
N ALA A 8 -5.62 -0.11 6.91
CA ALA A 8 -4.24 -0.36 7.36
C ALA A 8 -3.73 -1.74 6.92
N ARG A 9 -4.53 -2.79 7.10
CA ARG A 9 -4.16 -4.15 6.69
C ARG A 9 -4.01 -4.29 5.17
N GLN A 10 -4.86 -3.61 4.38
CA GLN A 10 -4.72 -3.63 2.93
C GLN A 10 -3.46 -2.89 2.48
N LYS A 11 -3.08 -1.80 3.17
CA LYS A 11 -1.79 -1.13 2.93
C LYS A 11 -0.62 -2.10 3.14
N GLU A 12 -0.57 -2.80 4.28
CA GLU A 12 0.47 -3.79 4.59
C GLU A 12 0.52 -4.90 3.53
N THR A 13 -0.65 -5.33 3.04
CA THR A 13 -0.74 -6.34 1.97
C THR A 13 -0.13 -5.81 0.67
N ALA A 14 -0.44 -4.57 0.27
CA ALA A 14 0.12 -3.95 -0.92
C ALA A 14 1.63 -3.70 -0.81
N GLU A 15 2.13 -3.29 0.36
CA GLU A 15 3.56 -3.19 0.65
C GLU A 15 4.25 -4.55 0.53
N GLY A 16 3.59 -5.62 1.00
CA GLY A 16 4.03 -7.00 0.84
C GLY A 16 4.19 -7.41 -0.63
N VAL A 17 3.26 -7.00 -1.51
CA VAL A 17 3.36 -7.24 -2.96
C VAL A 17 4.59 -6.54 -3.56
N ILE A 18 4.83 -5.28 -3.18
CA ILE A 18 6.01 -4.53 -3.65
C ILE A 18 7.30 -5.25 -3.24
N SER A 19 7.39 -5.68 -1.98
CA SER A 19 8.56 -6.37 -1.45
C SER A 19 8.79 -7.73 -2.12
N ALA A 20 7.74 -8.55 -2.23
CA ALA A 20 7.83 -9.89 -2.81
C ALA A 20 8.23 -9.86 -4.29
N ILE A 21 7.63 -8.96 -5.09
CA ILE A 21 7.97 -8.82 -6.51
C ILE A 21 9.37 -8.22 -6.67
N GLY A 22 9.73 -7.18 -5.89
CA GLY A 22 11.06 -6.59 -5.93
C GLY A 22 12.16 -7.61 -5.64
N ALA A 23 12.01 -8.40 -4.57
CA ALA A 23 12.93 -9.48 -4.25
C ALA A 23 13.00 -10.56 -5.36
N GLY A 24 11.86 -10.88 -5.99
CA GLY A 24 11.80 -11.80 -7.12
C GLY A 24 12.53 -11.28 -8.36
N ILE A 25 12.50 -9.96 -8.61
CA ILE A 25 13.23 -9.32 -9.71
C ILE A 25 14.74 -9.32 -9.47
N ASP A 26 15.16 -9.07 -8.23
CA ASP A 26 16.58 -9.02 -7.85
C ASP A 26 17.21 -10.42 -7.76
N GLY A 27 16.42 -11.43 -7.37
CA GLY A 27 16.88 -12.81 -7.16
C GLY A 27 16.75 -13.74 -8.37
N THR A 28 16.17 -13.29 -9.50
CA THR A 28 15.92 -14.18 -10.65
C THR A 28 17.10 -14.25 -11.62
N THR A 29 17.38 -15.44 -12.14
CA THR A 29 18.32 -15.65 -13.26
C THR A 29 17.70 -15.32 -14.62
N TRP A 30 16.47 -14.80 -14.64
CA TRP A 30 15.75 -14.42 -15.86
C TRP A 30 16.42 -13.23 -16.56
N GLN A 31 16.89 -13.47 -17.79
CA GLN A 31 17.65 -12.50 -18.60
C GLN A 31 17.05 -12.33 -20.01
N GLY A 32 17.50 -11.31 -20.72
CA GLY A 32 17.13 -10.99 -22.09
C GLY A 32 16.02 -9.93 -22.19
N ALA A 33 15.72 -9.52 -23.43
CA ALA A 33 14.91 -8.32 -23.72
C ALA A 33 13.52 -8.30 -23.03
N ARG A 34 12.91 -9.48 -22.81
CA ARG A 34 11.63 -9.58 -22.08
C ARG A 34 11.78 -9.30 -20.58
N ALA A 35 12.86 -9.77 -19.98
CA ALA A 35 13.18 -9.49 -18.57
C ALA A 35 13.47 -8.00 -18.38
N ASP A 36 14.25 -7.40 -19.29
CA ASP A 36 14.58 -5.97 -19.22
C ASP A 36 13.34 -5.09 -19.39
N ARG A 37 12.45 -5.45 -20.33
CA ARG A 37 11.16 -4.77 -20.48
C ARG A 37 10.29 -4.88 -19.23
N PHE A 38 10.25 -6.04 -18.58
CA PHE A 38 9.51 -6.20 -17.34
C PHE A 38 10.11 -5.35 -16.22
N ARG A 39 11.44 -5.36 -16.04
CA ARG A 39 12.13 -4.50 -15.05
C ARG A 39 11.83 -3.02 -15.29
N GLN A 40 11.84 -2.59 -16.55
CA GLN A 40 11.47 -1.23 -16.92
C GLN A 40 10.03 -0.92 -16.50
N LEU A 41 9.05 -1.75 -16.89
CA LEU A 41 7.63 -1.56 -16.53
C LEU A 41 7.42 -1.59 -15.01
N TRP A 42 8.15 -2.46 -14.32
CA TRP A 42 8.13 -2.53 -12.86
C TRP A 42 8.53 -1.20 -12.24
N GLU A 43 9.68 -0.64 -12.65
CA GLU A 43 10.19 0.62 -12.09
C GLU A 43 9.37 1.84 -12.52
N THR A 44 8.83 1.87 -13.74
CA THR A 44 8.16 3.06 -14.28
C THR A 44 6.65 3.12 -14.02
N GLU A 45 6.00 1.98 -13.82
CA GLU A 45 4.54 1.90 -13.77
C GLU A 45 4.05 1.13 -12.55
N PHE A 46 4.40 -0.14 -12.43
CA PHE A 46 3.79 -1.01 -11.41
C PHE A 46 4.19 -0.61 -9.99
N ARG A 47 5.48 -0.46 -9.71
CA ARG A 47 5.97 -0.10 -8.38
C ARG A 47 5.49 1.30 -7.94
N PRO A 48 5.55 2.35 -8.79
CA PRO A 48 4.97 3.65 -8.44
C PRO A 48 3.46 3.60 -8.17
N ASN A 49 2.69 2.90 -8.99
CA ASN A 49 1.23 2.79 -8.82
C ASN A 49 0.86 2.05 -7.53
N LEU A 50 1.58 0.98 -7.20
CA LEU A 50 1.41 0.28 -5.93
C LEU A 50 1.77 1.18 -4.74
N ARG A 51 2.81 2.00 -4.85
CA ARG A 51 3.18 2.98 -3.81
C ARG A 51 2.06 3.99 -3.57
N ALA A 52 1.52 4.56 -4.66
CA ALA A 52 0.41 5.50 -4.59
C ALA A 52 -0.83 4.87 -3.94
N LEU A 53 -1.09 3.59 -4.21
CA LEU A 53 -2.15 2.84 -3.52
C LEU A 53 -1.85 2.69 -2.02
N CYS A 54 -0.62 2.34 -1.63
CA CYS A 54 -0.23 2.25 -0.21
C CYS A 54 -0.43 3.59 0.51
N ASP A 55 -0.06 4.70 -0.13
CA ASP A 55 -0.21 6.04 0.41
C ASP A 55 -1.68 6.38 0.62
N ALA A 56 -2.54 6.17 -0.39
CA ALA A 56 -3.97 6.39 -0.30
C ALA A 56 -4.66 5.52 0.76
N LEU A 57 -4.27 4.24 0.86
CA LEU A 57 -4.80 3.34 1.91
C LEU A 57 -4.40 3.80 3.31
N GLY A 58 -3.16 4.29 3.47
CA GLY A 58 -2.68 4.86 4.72
C GLY A 58 -3.42 6.14 5.11
N GLU A 59 -3.57 7.06 4.16
CA GLU A 59 -4.29 8.32 4.35
C GLU A 59 -5.73 8.08 4.82
N HIS A 60 -6.45 7.19 4.15
CA HIS A 60 -7.83 6.86 4.53
C HIS A 60 -7.92 6.14 5.89
N SER A 61 -6.96 5.27 6.23
CA SER A 61 -6.90 4.67 7.56
C SER A 61 -6.75 5.72 8.67
N THR A 62 -5.84 6.69 8.48
CA THR A 62 -5.61 7.79 9.41
C THR A 62 -6.84 8.69 9.51
N PHE A 63 -7.42 9.09 8.38
CA PHE A 63 -8.62 9.92 8.34
C PHE A 63 -9.79 9.29 9.11
N ILE A 64 -10.11 8.03 8.82
CA ILE A 64 -11.22 7.32 9.48
C ILE A 64 -10.98 7.18 10.99
N SER A 65 -9.73 6.93 11.39
CA SER A 65 -9.37 6.84 12.81
C SER A 65 -9.60 8.16 13.54
N ALA A 66 -9.21 9.28 12.93
CA ALA A 66 -9.40 10.62 13.50
C ALA A 66 -10.90 10.98 13.65
N GLU A 67 -11.70 10.73 12.62
CA GLU A 67 -13.15 10.99 12.65
C GLU A 67 -13.86 10.18 13.74
N LEU A 68 -13.48 8.91 13.93
CA LEU A 68 -14.05 8.07 14.98
C LEU A 68 -13.69 8.60 16.38
N GLN A 69 -12.47 9.05 16.61
CA GLN A 69 -12.05 9.63 17.89
C GLN A 69 -12.80 10.92 18.19
N ALA A 70 -12.93 11.81 17.20
CA ALA A 70 -13.67 13.06 17.34
C ALA A 70 -15.15 12.81 17.69
N GLY A 71 -15.78 11.82 17.04
CA GLY A 71 -17.16 11.43 17.32
C GLY A 71 -17.36 10.88 18.74
N VAL A 72 -16.42 10.07 19.25
CA VAL A 72 -16.46 9.55 20.63
C VAL A 72 -16.33 10.70 21.63
N SER A 73 -15.35 11.59 21.46
CA SER A 73 -15.18 12.73 22.36
C SER A 73 -16.41 13.65 22.42
N ALA A 74 -17.08 13.87 21.27
CA ALA A 74 -18.29 14.68 21.22
C ALA A 74 -19.45 14.06 22.03
N LEU A 75 -19.57 12.73 22.09
CA LEU A 75 -20.59 12.05 22.89
C LEU A 75 -20.31 12.12 24.40
N ASP A 76 -19.04 12.08 24.81
CA ASP A 76 -18.65 12.18 26.23
C ASP A 76 -18.86 13.59 26.83
N THR A 77 -19.09 14.61 25.98
CA THR A 77 -19.27 16.00 26.41
C THR A 77 -20.75 16.41 26.60
N VAL A 78 -21.71 15.50 26.34
CA VAL A 78 -23.16 15.71 26.44
C VAL A 78 -23.74 14.99 27.66
#